data_AF-A0A950B9P3-F1
#
_entry.id   AF-A0A950B9P3-F1
#
_cell.length_a   1.000
_cell.length_b   1.000
_cell.length_c   1.000
_cell.angle_alpha   90.00
_cell.angle_beta   90.00
_cell.angle_gamma   90.00
#
_symmetry.space_group_name_H-M   'P 1'
#
loop_
_entity.id
_entity.type
_entity.pdbx_description
1 polymer ?
#
loop_
_entity_poly.entity_id
_entity_poly.type
_entity_poly.pdbx_seq_one_letter_code
_entity_poly.pdbx_strand_id
1 'polypeptide(L)' 'VRLFEEHEIPWDDIAFPTVGQTLRFFFADRQSGSYGLHTGDVLRSLRDG' A
#
# COMPACT_ATOMS: atom_id res chain seq x y z
N VAL A 1 14.54 -3.70 13.60
CA VAL A 1 13.41 -4.23 12.80
C VAL A 1 12.20 -4.29 13.71
N ARG A 2 11.02 -3.87 13.25
CA ARG A 2 9.75 -3.99 13.99
C ARG A 2 8.65 -4.50 13.07
N LEU A 3 7.63 -5.13 13.65
CA LEU A 3 6.40 -5.48 12.97
C LEU A 3 5.38 -4.35 13.18
N PHE A 4 4.39 -4.27 12.28
CA PHE A 4 3.33 -3.28 12.30
C PHE A 4 1.99 -3.98 12.04
N GLU A 5 0.97 -3.60 12.79
CA GLU A 5 -0.42 -3.83 12.40
C GLU A 5 -0.82 -2.84 11.29
N GLU A 6 -1.88 -3.13 10.54
CA GLU A 6 -2.31 -2.30 9.38
C GLU A 6 -2.48 -0.81 9.73
N HIS A 7 -3.07 -0.52 10.89
CA HIS A 7 -3.32 0.84 11.36
C HIS A 7 -2.06 1.55 11.89
N GLU A 8 -0.98 0.81 12.11
CA GLU A 8 0.31 1.35 12.53
C GLU A 8 1.25 1.64 11.36
N ILE A 9 0.87 1.22 10.14
CA ILE A 9 1.70 1.42 8.95
C ILE A 9 1.83 2.92 8.65
N PRO A 10 3.06 3.47 8.54
CA PRO A 10 3.27 4.87 8.20
C PRO A 10 3.11 5.06 6.69
N TRP A 11 1.87 5.09 6.21
CA TRP A 11 1.52 5.10 4.78
C TRP A 11 2.18 6.22 3.97
N ASP A 12 2.39 7.38 4.57
CA ASP A 12 3.03 8.54 3.94
C ASP A 12 4.56 8.42 3.85
N ASP A 13 5.18 7.64 4.74
CA ASP A 13 6.64 7.47 4.81
C ASP A 13 7.12 6.27 3.99
N ILE A 14 6.21 5.53 3.34
CA ILE A 14 6.59 4.45 2.43
C ILE A 14 7.33 5.06 1.24
N ALA A 15 8.64 4.79 1.18
CA ALA A 15 9.55 5.34 0.19
C ALA A 15 9.08 5.12 -1.26
N PHE A 16 8.53 3.94 -1.55
CA PHE A 16 8.04 3.58 -2.87
C PHE A 16 6.51 3.53 -2.90
N PRO A 17 5.83 4.36 -3.70
CA PRO A 17 4.36 4.38 -3.73
C PRO A 17 3.75 3.04 -4.17
N THR A 18 4.43 2.27 -5.01
CA THR A 18 3.97 0.93 -5.42
C THR A 18 3.82 -0.01 -4.23
N VAL A 19 4.74 0.03 -3.26
CA VAL A 19 4.65 -0.81 -2.05
C VAL A 19 3.42 -0.43 -1.24
N GLY A 20 3.18 0.87 -1.05
CA GLY A 20 2.00 1.36 -0.34
C GLY A 20 0.70 0.95 -1.04
N GLN A 21 0.66 1.03 -2.37
CA GLN A 21 -0.50 0.62 -3.16
C GLN A 21 -0.76 -0.89 -3.04
N THR A 22 0.28 -1.73 -3.19
CA THR A 22 0.16 -3.18 -3.06
C THR A 22 -0.33 -3.59 -1.66
N LEU A 23 0.16 -2.94 -0.60
CA LEU A 23 -0.29 -3.21 0.75
C LEU A 23 -1.77 -2.86 0.95
N ARG A 24 -2.24 -1.72 0.41
CA ARG A 24 -3.67 -1.36 0.45
C ARG A 24 -4.54 -2.41 -0.25
N PHE A 25 -4.13 -2.87 -1.42
CA PHE A 25 -4.84 -3.95 -2.12
C PHE A 25 -4.85 -5.24 -1.31
N PHE A 26 -3.71 -5.61 -0.73
CA PHE A 26 -3.60 -6.80 0.11
C PHE A 26 -4.57 -6.76 1.30
N PHE A 27 -4.67 -5.63 2.02
CA PHE A 27 -5.59 -5.52 3.15
C PHE A 27 -7.07 -5.52 2.73
N ALA A 28 -7.41 -4.87 1.62
CA ALA A 28 -8.76 -4.92 1.07
C ALA A 28 -9.18 -6.34 0.66
N ASP A 29 -8.28 -7.08 -0.01
CA ASP A 29 -8.48 -8.47 -0.39
C ASP A 29 -8.59 -9.39 0.83
N ARG A 30 -7.76 -9.14 1.85
CA ARG A 30 -7.82 -9.86 3.11
C ARG A 30 -9.16 -9.66 3.81
N GLN A 31 -9.71 -8.45 3.79
CA GLN A 31 -11.02 -8.15 4.37
C GLN A 31 -12.16 -8.81 3.60
N SER A 32 -12.05 -8.88 2.27
CA SER A 32 -13.05 -9.53 1.41
C SER A 32 -12.92 -11.06 1.37
N GLY A 33 -11.77 -11.61 1.78
CA GLY A 33 -11.45 -13.03 1.70
C GLY A 33 -11.12 -13.52 0.28
N SER A 34 -10.89 -12.62 -0.67
CA SER A 34 -10.61 -12.94 -2.07
C SER A 34 -9.39 -12.17 -2.55
N TYR A 35 -8.36 -12.89 -2.97
CA TYR A 35 -7.13 -12.31 -3.51
C TYR A 35 -7.18 -12.27 -5.03
N GLY A 36 -7.32 -11.08 -5.59
CA GLY A 36 -7.40 -10.85 -7.03
C GLY A 36 -6.06 -10.38 -7.61
N LEU A 37 -5.95 -10.45 -8.93
CA LEU A 37 -4.88 -9.71 -9.63
C LEU A 37 -5.27 -8.23 -9.68
N HIS A 38 -4.43 -7.38 -9.09
CA HIS A 38 -4.56 -5.93 -9.18
C HIS A 38 -3.55 -5.38 -10.18
N THR A 39 -4.04 -4.62 -11.16
CA THR A 39 -3.22 -3.86 -12.10
C THR A 39 -3.66 -2.41 -12.09
N GLY A 40 -2.71 -1.50 -12.23
CA GLY A 40 -3.00 -0.07 -12.25
C GLY A 40 -1.73 0.76 -12.30
N ASP A 41 -1.88 2.00 -12.74
CA ASP A 41 -0.79 2.96 -12.81
C ASP A 41 -0.59 3.64 -11.47
N VAL A 42 0.62 3.52 -10.93
CA VAL A 42 1.01 4.21 -9.69
C VAL A 42 1.60 5.56 -10.07
N LEU A 43 0.72 6.53 -10.35
CA LEU A 43 1.12 7.89 -10.67
C LEU A 43 1.39 8.66 -9.37
N ARG A 44 2.66 8.92 -9.06
CA ARG A 44 3.02 9.93 -8.05
C ARG A 44 3.21 11.26 -8.77
N SER A 45 2.39 12.27 -8.45
CA SER A 45 2.86 13.65 -8.59
C SER A 45 4.00 13.77 -7.58
N LEU A 46 5.24 13.94 -8.07
CA LEU A 46 6.41 14.15 -7.23
C LEU A 46 6.02 15.22 -6.22
N ARG A 47 5.89 14.87 -4.95
CA ARG A 47 5.65 15.87 -3.90
C ARG A 47 6.79 16.87 -4.06
N ASP A 48 6.43 18.10 -4.41
CA ASP A 48 7.34 19.24 -4.58
C ASP A 48 8.27 19.28 -3.36
N GLY A 49 9.57 19.13 -3.64
CA GLY A 49 10.66 19.41 -2.72
C GLY A 49 11.20 20.79 -3.00
#